data_AF-A0A952RA29-F1
#
_entry.id   AF-A0A952RA29-F1
#
_cell.length_a   1.000
_cell.length_b   1.000
_cell.length_c   1.000
_cell.angle_alpha   90.00
_cell.angle_beta   90.00
_cell.angle_gamma   90.00
#
_symmetry.space_group_name_H-M   'P 1'
#
loop_
_entity.id
_entity.type
_entity.pdbx_description
1 polymer ?
#
loop_
_entity_poly.entity_id
_entity_poly.type
_entity_poly.pdbx_seq_one_letter_code
_entity_poly.pdbx_strand_id
1 'polypeptide(L)'
;MSELAQVAPPVKEPTKSGPITDLVLTLPIFVLYHLGVVFLPIRNAADVTTRELMALADNSLLAYTGLTLGIGAAYVGALLLFRQRGALRPERFAWLAGESVLYAIAMRLIAGWVVGKVFLGAVIGGPFAGFIMSLGAGFYEEIAFRVILYGLGLKLLVLITPSLLPLSKLWLTIGWAVICALIFSGWHYVGELGDPFEPKSFVFRAVCGLVFTAIYHFRGFAPAVWTHALYDIWVLVL
;
A
#
# COMPACT_ATOMS: atom_id res chain seq x y z
N MET A 1 -0.65 -21.21 51.82
CA MET A 1 -0.57 -21.64 50.41
C MET A 1 -1.22 -20.54 49.57
N SER A 2 -0.43 -19.60 49.06
CA SER A 2 -0.93 -18.56 48.15
C SER A 2 -0.54 -18.95 46.73
N GLU A 3 -1.52 -19.34 45.93
CA GLU A 3 -1.34 -19.51 44.48
C GLU A 3 -0.95 -18.17 43.87
N LEU A 4 0.31 -18.05 43.45
CA LEU A 4 0.75 -16.99 42.57
C LEU A 4 0.08 -17.23 41.21
N ALA A 5 -0.89 -16.38 40.87
CA ALA A 5 -1.43 -16.31 39.52
C ALA A 5 -0.26 -16.09 38.55
N GLN A 6 0.07 -17.11 37.77
CA GLN A 6 1.01 -16.99 36.67
C GLN A 6 0.41 -16.02 35.65
N VAL A 7 0.88 -14.78 35.69
CA VAL A 7 0.63 -13.80 34.64
C VAL A 7 1.21 -14.38 33.37
N ALA A 8 0.35 -14.78 32.43
CA ALA A 8 0.77 -15.27 31.13
C ALA A 8 1.72 -14.23 30.49
N PRO A 9 2.85 -14.66 29.91
CA PRO A 9 3.78 -13.73 29.29
C PRO A 9 3.06 -12.91 28.21
N PRO A 10 3.37 -11.61 28.06
CA PRO A 10 2.73 -10.78 27.04
C PRO A 10 2.94 -11.44 25.68
N VAL A 11 1.83 -11.66 24.97
CA VAL A 11 1.86 -12.20 23.61
C VAL A 11 2.74 -11.27 22.79
N LYS A 12 3.90 -11.78 22.36
CA LYS A 12 4.83 -11.05 21.50
C LYS A 12 4.13 -10.84 20.17
N GLU A 13 3.53 -9.68 19.94
CA GLU A 13 2.94 -9.38 18.64
C GLU A 13 4.04 -9.47 17.57
N PRO A 14 3.81 -10.18 16.46
CA PRO A 14 4.81 -10.31 15.42
C PRO A 14 5.20 -8.92 14.89
N THR A 15 6.50 -8.71 14.70
CA THR A 15 7.06 -7.47 14.13
C THR A 15 6.70 -7.25 12.67
N LYS A 16 5.92 -8.14 12.05
CA LYS A 16 5.36 -8.02 10.70
C LYS A 16 3.89 -8.43 10.76
N SER A 17 3.00 -7.64 10.20
CA SER A 17 1.59 -7.98 10.14
C SER A 17 1.34 -9.19 9.22
N GLY A 18 0.38 -10.03 9.61
CA GLY A 18 -0.02 -11.18 8.81
C GLY A 18 -0.87 -10.76 7.60
N PRO A 19 -0.87 -11.52 6.48
CA PRO A 19 -1.57 -11.14 5.26
C PRO A 19 -3.08 -10.90 5.45
N ILE A 20 -3.74 -11.72 6.27
CA ILE A 20 -5.18 -11.56 6.54
C ILE A 20 -5.42 -10.23 7.26
N THR A 21 -4.67 -9.98 8.35
CA THR A 21 -4.73 -8.74 9.14
C THR A 21 -4.48 -7.52 8.26
N ASP A 22 -3.50 -7.58 7.36
CA ASP A 22 -3.20 -6.48 6.44
C ASP A 22 -4.36 -6.14 5.51
N LEU A 23 -5.03 -7.16 4.98
CA LEU A 23 -6.16 -6.93 4.10
C LEU A 23 -7.37 -6.36 4.88
N VAL A 24 -7.51 -6.66 6.18
CA VAL A 24 -8.49 -5.97 7.05
C VAL A 24 -8.14 -4.51 7.25
N LEU A 25 -6.87 -4.25 7.57
CA LEU A 25 -6.39 -2.92 7.92
C LEU A 25 -6.40 -1.96 6.73
N THR A 26 -6.35 -2.50 5.50
CA THR A 26 -6.45 -1.73 4.25
C THR A 26 -7.87 -1.59 3.71
N LEU A 27 -8.83 -2.32 4.28
CA LEU A 27 -10.23 -2.29 3.83
C LEU A 27 -10.86 -0.88 3.85
N PRO A 28 -10.62 -0.02 4.86
CA PRO A 28 -11.15 1.35 4.82
C PRO A 28 -10.64 2.15 3.63
N ILE A 29 -9.36 2.00 3.26
CA ILE A 29 -8.76 2.68 2.10
C ILE A 29 -9.42 2.19 0.82
N PHE A 30 -9.58 0.87 0.66
CA PHE A 30 -10.28 0.29 -0.49
C PHE A 30 -11.71 0.82 -0.63
N VAL A 31 -12.52 0.76 0.45
CA VAL A 31 -13.92 1.19 0.40
C VAL A 31 -14.02 2.68 0.12
N LEU A 32 -13.25 3.52 0.81
CA LEU A 32 -13.27 4.97 0.59
C LEU A 32 -12.83 5.34 -0.83
N TYR A 33 -11.80 4.67 -1.36
CA TYR A 33 -11.39 4.83 -2.74
C TYR A 33 -12.53 4.51 -3.71
N HIS A 34 -13.13 3.33 -3.60
CA HIS A 34 -14.17 2.90 -4.55
C HIS A 34 -15.45 3.74 -4.47
N LEU A 35 -15.83 4.20 -3.27
CA LEU A 35 -16.96 5.11 -3.11
C LEU A 35 -16.68 6.49 -3.69
N GLY A 36 -15.42 6.94 -3.74
CA GLY A 36 -15.06 8.24 -4.30
C GLY A 36 -14.74 8.23 -5.79
N VAL A 37 -14.05 7.20 -6.29
CA VAL A 37 -13.50 7.15 -7.64
C VAL A 37 -14.57 7.21 -8.72
N VAL A 38 -15.78 6.72 -8.45
CA VAL A 38 -16.92 6.79 -9.39
C VAL A 38 -17.38 8.19 -9.71
N PHE A 39 -16.99 9.18 -8.90
CA PHE A 39 -17.29 10.59 -9.13
C PHE A 39 -16.15 11.33 -9.83
N LEU A 40 -15.04 10.64 -10.15
CA LEU A 40 -13.88 11.24 -10.79
C LEU A 40 -13.83 10.88 -12.29
N PRO A 41 -13.33 11.80 -13.14
CA PRO A 41 -13.11 11.51 -14.55
C PRO A 41 -11.85 10.66 -14.79
N ILE A 42 -10.99 10.55 -13.77
CA ILE A 42 -9.72 9.83 -13.80
C ILE A 42 -9.66 8.84 -12.63
N ARG A 43 -8.90 7.77 -12.81
CA ARG A 43 -8.65 6.76 -11.77
C ARG A 43 -7.18 6.37 -11.75
N ASN A 44 -6.76 5.68 -10.70
CA ASN A 44 -5.39 5.20 -10.60
C ASN A 44 -5.11 4.18 -11.72
N ALA A 45 -3.94 4.25 -12.35
CA ALA A 45 -3.61 3.39 -13.49
C ALA A 45 -3.53 1.89 -13.12
N ALA A 46 -3.22 1.58 -11.86
CA ALA A 46 -3.20 0.20 -11.35
C ALA A 46 -4.58 -0.31 -10.92
N ASP A 47 -5.61 0.55 -10.89
CA ASP A 47 -6.98 0.15 -10.59
C ASP A 47 -7.66 -0.52 -11.80
N VAL A 48 -7.61 -1.85 -11.77
CA VAL A 48 -8.35 -2.72 -12.70
C VAL A 48 -9.76 -3.04 -12.20
N THR A 49 -10.00 -2.93 -10.90
CA THR A 49 -11.21 -3.45 -10.24
C THR A 49 -12.41 -2.55 -10.46
N THR A 50 -12.25 -1.23 -10.48
CA THR A 50 -13.38 -0.32 -10.71
C THR A 50 -14.07 -0.58 -12.03
N ARG A 51 -13.30 -0.89 -13.10
CA ARG A 51 -13.86 -1.23 -14.40
C ARG A 51 -14.76 -2.47 -14.32
N GLU A 52 -14.25 -3.54 -13.72
CA GLU A 52 -14.94 -4.83 -13.65
C GLU A 52 -16.17 -4.75 -12.73
N LEU A 53 -16.08 -4.01 -11.62
CA LEU A 53 -17.24 -3.75 -10.75
C LEU A 53 -18.30 -2.90 -11.44
N MET A 54 -17.90 -1.87 -12.21
CA MET A 54 -18.85 -1.04 -12.95
C MET A 54 -19.54 -1.85 -14.06
N ALA A 55 -18.80 -2.72 -14.73
CA ALA A 55 -19.35 -3.63 -15.73
C ALA A 55 -20.34 -4.63 -15.10
N LEU A 56 -19.98 -5.24 -13.97
CA LEU A 56 -20.88 -6.14 -13.22
C LEU A 56 -22.12 -5.43 -12.67
N ALA A 57 -22.00 -4.13 -12.39
CA ALA A 57 -23.08 -3.29 -11.94
C ALA A 57 -24.00 -2.79 -13.09
N ASP A 58 -23.76 -3.20 -14.34
CA ASP A 58 -24.44 -2.67 -15.53
C ASP A 58 -24.43 -1.13 -15.59
N ASN A 59 -23.31 -0.51 -15.18
CA ASN A 59 -23.14 0.93 -15.03
C ASN A 59 -24.09 1.62 -14.02
N SER A 60 -24.78 0.86 -13.16
CA SER A 60 -25.59 1.41 -12.07
C SER A 60 -24.74 1.76 -10.86
N LEU A 61 -24.71 3.05 -10.50
CA LEU A 61 -24.00 3.53 -9.31
C LEU A 61 -24.50 2.87 -8.01
N LEU A 62 -25.80 2.59 -7.91
CA LEU A 62 -26.36 1.92 -6.75
C LEU A 62 -25.88 0.48 -6.65
N ALA A 63 -25.89 -0.27 -7.76
CA ALA A 63 -25.40 -1.64 -7.78
C ALA A 63 -23.90 -1.70 -7.52
N TYR A 64 -23.11 -0.80 -8.12
CA TYR A 64 -21.69 -0.66 -7.85
C TYR A 64 -21.42 -0.39 -6.36
N THR A 65 -22.14 0.57 -5.78
CA THR A 65 -22.00 0.89 -4.34
C THR A 65 -22.36 -0.32 -3.48
N GLY A 66 -23.43 -1.02 -3.83
CA GLY A 66 -23.84 -2.27 -3.17
C GLY A 66 -22.78 -3.36 -3.27
N LEU A 67 -22.14 -3.54 -4.43
CA LEU A 67 -21.04 -4.48 -4.63
C LEU A 67 -19.81 -4.11 -3.81
N THR A 68 -19.39 -2.84 -3.82
CA THR A 68 -18.25 -2.36 -3.01
C THR A 68 -18.48 -2.58 -1.52
N LEU A 69 -19.65 -2.19 -1.01
CA LEU A 69 -20.01 -2.40 0.39
C LEU A 69 -20.18 -3.89 0.70
N GLY A 70 -20.69 -4.68 -0.25
CA GLY A 70 -20.81 -6.12 -0.17
C GLY A 70 -19.45 -6.83 -0.04
N ILE A 71 -18.44 -6.40 -0.80
CA ILE A 71 -17.06 -6.88 -0.66
C ILE A 71 -16.54 -6.57 0.75
N GLY A 72 -16.73 -5.34 1.23
CA GLY A 72 -16.32 -4.97 2.58
C GLY A 72 -17.03 -5.80 3.66
N ALA A 73 -18.34 -5.98 3.54
CA ALA A 73 -19.14 -6.78 4.46
C ALA A 73 -18.76 -8.26 4.43
N ALA A 74 -18.53 -8.84 3.25
CA ALA A 74 -18.07 -10.22 3.09
C ALA A 74 -16.70 -10.42 3.76
N TYR A 75 -15.81 -9.45 3.61
CA TYR A 75 -14.48 -9.50 4.21
C TYR A 75 -14.56 -9.44 5.75
N VAL A 76 -15.33 -8.50 6.30
CA VAL A 76 -15.59 -8.44 7.75
C VAL A 76 -16.26 -9.73 8.24
N GLY A 77 -17.27 -10.23 7.52
CA GLY A 77 -17.96 -11.48 7.82
C GLY A 77 -17.01 -12.67 7.88
N ALA A 78 -16.11 -12.82 6.92
CA ALA A 78 -15.11 -13.90 6.91
C ALA A 78 -14.22 -13.87 8.17
N LEU A 79 -13.73 -12.69 8.59
CA LEU A 79 -12.91 -12.57 9.81
C LEU A 79 -13.68 -12.95 11.08
N LEU A 80 -14.95 -12.57 11.14
CA LEU A 80 -15.83 -12.92 12.25
C LEU A 80 -16.06 -14.43 12.31
N LEU A 81 -16.28 -15.07 11.16
CA LEU A 81 -16.46 -16.52 11.02
C LEU A 81 -15.18 -17.29 11.40
N PHE A 82 -14.02 -16.85 10.92
CA PHE A 82 -12.73 -17.45 11.26
C PHE A 82 -12.19 -17.06 12.64
N ARG A 83 -13.01 -16.40 13.47
CA ARG A 83 -12.70 -15.98 14.85
C ARG A 83 -11.45 -15.09 14.96
N GLN A 84 -11.07 -14.40 13.89
CA GLN A 84 -9.92 -13.50 13.85
C GLN A 84 -10.26 -12.08 14.31
N ARG A 85 -11.18 -11.95 15.28
CA ARG A 85 -11.72 -10.65 15.75
C ARG A 85 -10.65 -9.68 16.25
N GLY A 86 -9.50 -10.20 16.71
CA GLY A 86 -8.35 -9.38 17.12
C GLY A 86 -7.82 -8.48 16.00
N ALA A 87 -8.05 -8.82 14.72
CA ALA A 87 -7.68 -7.97 13.58
C ALA A 87 -8.56 -6.72 13.44
N LEU A 88 -9.79 -6.73 13.97
CA LEU A 88 -10.76 -5.62 13.87
C LEU A 88 -10.65 -4.61 15.02
N ARG A 89 -9.65 -4.75 15.90
CA ARG A 89 -9.44 -3.87 17.04
C ARG A 89 -9.13 -2.44 16.57
N PRO A 90 -9.94 -1.42 16.92
CA PRO A 90 -9.71 -0.03 16.50
C PRO A 90 -8.32 0.48 16.87
N GLU A 91 -7.76 0.01 17.99
CA GLU A 91 -6.43 0.38 18.46
C GLU A 91 -5.35 0.01 17.43
N ARG A 92 -5.52 -1.09 16.70
CA ARG A 92 -4.57 -1.50 15.66
C ARG A 92 -4.58 -0.56 14.47
N PHE A 93 -5.75 -0.03 14.10
CA PHE A 93 -5.85 1.00 13.06
C PHE A 93 -5.18 2.29 13.52
N ALA A 94 -5.39 2.70 14.77
CA ALA A 94 -4.76 3.91 15.33
C ALA A 94 -3.23 3.79 15.39
N TRP A 95 -2.71 2.65 15.86
CA TRP A 95 -1.26 2.38 15.89
C TRP A 95 -0.67 2.34 14.48
N LEU A 96 -1.34 1.67 13.55
CA LEU A 96 -0.91 1.61 12.15
C LEU A 96 -0.88 3.00 11.51
N ALA A 97 -1.93 3.80 11.72
CA ALA A 97 -1.99 5.16 11.20
C ALA A 97 -0.86 6.02 11.78
N GLY A 98 -0.64 5.94 13.10
CA GLY A 98 0.46 6.65 13.75
C GLY A 98 1.84 6.24 13.22
N GLU A 99 2.09 4.94 13.10
CA GLU A 99 3.32 4.41 12.49
C GLU A 99 3.49 4.89 11.04
N SER A 100 2.43 4.85 10.25
CA SER A 100 2.45 5.24 8.83
C SER A 100 2.69 6.73 8.64
N VAL A 101 2.19 7.58 9.55
CA VAL A 101 2.53 9.01 9.58
C VAL A 101 4.02 9.21 9.83
N LEU A 102 4.62 8.48 10.79
CA LEU A 102 6.06 8.56 11.05
C LEU A 102 6.88 8.12 9.83
N TYR A 103 6.46 7.06 9.14
CA TYR A 103 7.10 6.63 7.90
C TYR A 103 6.95 7.67 6.78
N ALA A 104 5.78 8.28 6.61
CA ALA A 104 5.57 9.33 5.60
C ALA A 104 6.46 10.56 5.87
N ILE A 105 6.62 10.95 7.14
CA ILE A 105 7.56 12.01 7.55
C ILE A 105 9.00 11.61 7.22
N ALA A 106 9.43 10.42 7.63
CA ALA A 106 10.78 9.93 7.35
C ALA A 106 11.06 9.88 5.85
N MET A 107 10.10 9.43 5.04
CA MET A 107 10.19 9.41 3.58
C MET A 107 10.40 10.82 3.00
N ARG A 108 9.62 11.81 3.45
CA ARG A 108 9.79 13.18 2.98
C ARG A 108 11.18 13.72 3.30
N LEU A 109 11.70 13.43 4.49
CA LEU A 109 13.04 13.88 4.90
C LEU A 109 14.14 13.19 4.08
N ILE A 110 14.06 11.87 3.90
CA ILE A 110 15.03 11.11 3.11
C ILE A 110 15.00 11.57 1.65
N ALA A 111 13.82 11.65 1.04
CA ALA A 111 13.69 12.05 -0.36
C ALA A 111 14.13 13.51 -0.56
N GLY A 112 13.76 14.42 0.36
CA GLY A 112 14.19 15.81 0.33
C GLY A 112 15.71 15.98 0.50
N TRP A 113 16.36 15.12 1.29
CA TRP A 113 17.82 15.11 1.42
C TRP A 113 18.51 14.63 0.13
N VAL A 114 17.96 13.63 -0.57
CA VAL A 114 18.57 13.08 -1.79
C VAL A 114 18.44 14.03 -2.99
N VAL A 115 17.27 14.65 -3.18
CA VAL A 115 16.94 15.37 -4.43
C VAL A 115 16.53 16.83 -4.24
N GLY A 116 16.51 17.32 -2.99
CA GLY A 116 16.11 18.67 -2.67
C GLY A 116 14.59 18.86 -2.79
N LYS A 117 14.16 19.99 -3.36
CA LYS A 117 12.74 20.25 -3.63
C LYS A 117 12.38 19.68 -5.01
N VAL A 118 11.35 18.85 -5.05
CA VAL A 118 10.72 18.34 -6.28
C VAL A 118 9.28 18.82 -6.29
N PHE A 119 8.84 19.40 -7.40
CA PHE A 119 7.43 19.67 -7.62
C PHE A 119 6.83 18.40 -8.22
N LEU A 120 6.00 17.71 -7.45
CA LEU A 120 5.15 16.65 -7.98
C LEU A 120 3.98 17.34 -8.68
N GLY A 121 3.64 16.91 -9.89
CA GLY A 121 2.62 17.55 -10.72
C GLY A 121 1.32 17.83 -9.96
N ALA A 122 0.61 18.89 -10.35
CA ALA A 122 -0.65 19.26 -9.71
C ALA A 122 -1.71 18.17 -9.93
N VAL A 123 -2.49 17.86 -8.90
CA VAL A 123 -3.62 16.94 -9.07
C VAL A 123 -4.71 17.59 -9.92
N ILE A 124 -5.01 16.95 -11.03
CA ILE A 124 -6.15 17.29 -11.88
C ILE A 124 -7.44 16.95 -11.12
N GLY A 125 -8.32 17.94 -10.91
CA GLY A 125 -9.62 17.75 -10.25
C GLY A 125 -9.71 18.22 -8.79
N GLY A 126 -8.66 18.85 -8.25
CA GLY A 126 -8.69 19.52 -6.94
C GLY A 126 -8.54 18.58 -5.73
N PRO A 127 -8.70 19.10 -4.49
CA PRO A 127 -8.38 18.38 -3.26
C PRO A 127 -9.13 17.05 -3.08
N PHE A 128 -10.40 16.99 -3.51
CA PHE A 128 -11.18 15.76 -3.45
C PHE A 128 -10.61 14.67 -4.38
N ALA A 129 -10.29 15.03 -5.63
CA ALA A 129 -9.66 14.11 -6.56
C ALA A 129 -8.30 13.65 -6.03
N GLY A 130 -7.50 14.56 -5.48
CA GLY A 130 -6.21 14.23 -4.85
C GLY A 130 -6.35 13.22 -3.74
N PHE A 131 -7.26 13.47 -2.79
CA PHE A 131 -7.50 12.55 -1.68
C PHE A 131 -7.87 11.14 -2.17
N ILE A 132 -8.84 11.03 -3.08
CA ILE A 132 -9.28 9.73 -3.61
C ILE A 132 -8.14 9.05 -4.40
N MET A 133 -7.43 9.78 -5.25
CA MET A 133 -6.32 9.23 -6.03
C MET A 133 -5.17 8.74 -5.14
N SER A 134 -4.89 9.42 -4.03
CA SER A 134 -3.92 8.97 -3.02
C SER A 134 -4.32 7.66 -2.35
N LEU A 135 -5.62 7.48 -2.04
CA LEU A 135 -6.13 6.20 -1.53
C LEU A 135 -5.96 5.08 -2.57
N GLY A 136 -6.26 5.38 -3.83
CA GLY A 136 -6.10 4.45 -4.95
C GLY A 136 -4.64 4.06 -5.17
N ALA A 137 -3.73 5.03 -5.19
CA ALA A 137 -2.28 4.79 -5.31
C ALA A 137 -1.78 3.94 -4.15
N GLY A 138 -2.12 4.34 -2.91
CA GLY A 138 -1.76 3.58 -1.73
C GLY A 138 -2.23 2.12 -1.77
N PHE A 139 -3.42 1.83 -2.27
CA PHE A 139 -3.91 0.45 -2.34
C PHE A 139 -3.39 -0.32 -3.57
N TYR A 140 -3.69 0.17 -4.78
CA TYR A 140 -3.46 -0.57 -6.03
C TYR A 140 -1.99 -0.63 -6.43
N GLU A 141 -1.23 0.45 -6.23
CA GLU A 141 0.20 0.41 -6.57
C GLU A 141 0.98 -0.45 -5.59
N GLU A 142 0.60 -0.49 -4.31
CA GLU A 142 1.23 -1.41 -3.36
C GLU A 142 0.92 -2.87 -3.70
N ILE A 143 -0.28 -3.19 -4.18
CA ILE A 143 -0.57 -4.53 -4.72
C ILE A 143 0.35 -4.84 -5.91
N ALA A 144 0.38 -3.95 -6.90
CA ALA A 144 1.13 -4.17 -8.14
C ALA A 144 2.64 -4.32 -7.89
N PHE A 145 3.23 -3.39 -7.14
CA PHE A 145 4.67 -3.31 -7.02
C PHE A 145 5.23 -4.06 -5.81
N ARG A 146 4.50 -4.14 -4.69
CA ARG A 146 5.02 -4.73 -3.45
C ARG A 146 4.54 -6.17 -3.28
N VAL A 147 3.26 -6.43 -3.47
CA VAL A 147 2.73 -7.81 -3.37
C VAL A 147 3.15 -8.64 -4.59
N ILE A 148 2.85 -8.16 -5.80
CA ILE A 148 3.09 -8.91 -7.04
C ILE A 148 4.55 -8.79 -7.48
N LEU A 149 5.01 -7.61 -7.88
CA LEU A 149 6.36 -7.47 -8.45
C LEU A 149 7.46 -7.85 -7.44
N TYR A 150 7.48 -7.21 -6.27
CA TYR A 150 8.51 -7.48 -5.28
C TYR A 150 8.28 -8.82 -4.55
N GLY A 151 7.14 -9.01 -3.90
CA GLY A 151 6.87 -10.15 -3.02
C GLY A 151 6.83 -11.49 -3.75
N LEU A 152 5.97 -11.62 -4.75
CA LEU A 152 5.90 -12.83 -5.57
C LEU A 152 7.17 -12.99 -6.42
N GLY A 153 7.69 -11.91 -7.02
CA GLY A 153 8.95 -11.97 -7.77
C GLY A 153 10.14 -12.48 -6.95
N LEU A 154 10.35 -11.94 -5.75
CA LEU A 154 11.42 -12.38 -4.85
C LEU A 154 11.24 -13.85 -4.45
N LYS A 155 10.01 -14.26 -4.15
CA LYS A 155 9.71 -15.66 -3.81
C LYS A 155 10.08 -16.58 -4.97
N LEU A 156 9.72 -16.23 -6.20
CA LEU A 156 10.08 -17.01 -7.40
C LEU A 156 11.59 -17.06 -7.61
N LEU A 157 12.28 -15.92 -7.48
CA LEU A 157 13.75 -15.85 -7.60
C LEU A 157 14.46 -16.74 -6.59
N VAL A 158 14.01 -16.74 -5.32
CA VAL A 158 14.57 -17.62 -4.28
C VAL A 158 14.25 -19.09 -4.55
N LEU A 159 13.06 -19.41 -5.08
CA LEU A 159 12.68 -20.78 -5.43
C LEU A 159 13.53 -21.36 -6.56
N ILE A 160 13.90 -20.57 -7.57
CA ILE A 160 14.75 -21.01 -8.68
C ILE A 160 16.26 -20.96 -8.35
N THR A 161 16.63 -20.38 -7.21
CA THR A 161 18.03 -20.29 -6.74
C THR A 161 18.22 -20.89 -5.33
N PRO A 162 17.75 -22.14 -5.07
CA PRO A 162 17.66 -22.68 -3.72
C PRO A 162 19.04 -22.85 -3.05
N SER A 163 20.08 -23.12 -3.85
CA SER A 163 21.45 -23.39 -3.42
C SER A 163 22.28 -22.14 -3.10
N LEU A 164 21.74 -20.93 -3.28
CA LEU A 164 22.46 -19.71 -2.94
C LEU A 164 22.80 -19.65 -1.46
N LEU A 165 24.03 -19.23 -1.18
CA LEU A 165 24.50 -18.92 0.17
C LEU A 165 23.69 -17.76 0.76
N PRO A 166 23.56 -17.65 2.10
CA PRO A 166 22.79 -16.59 2.74
C PRO A 166 23.16 -15.17 2.30
N LEU A 167 24.46 -14.90 2.15
CA LEU A 167 24.94 -13.60 1.68
C LEU A 167 24.50 -13.31 0.23
N SER A 168 24.53 -14.31 -0.64
CA SER A 168 24.04 -14.17 -2.02
C SER A 168 22.53 -13.95 -2.07
N LYS A 169 21.75 -14.58 -1.19
CA LYS A 169 20.29 -14.34 -1.05
C LYS A 169 19.99 -12.93 -0.56
N LEU A 170 20.82 -12.39 0.33
CA LEU A 170 20.72 -11.00 0.77
C LEU A 170 20.95 -10.04 -0.40
N TRP A 171 22.03 -10.22 -1.16
CA TRP A 171 22.31 -9.38 -2.34
C TRP A 171 21.24 -9.52 -3.43
N LEU A 172 20.71 -10.73 -3.66
CA LEU A 172 19.57 -10.95 -4.54
C LEU A 172 18.35 -10.14 -4.07
N THR A 173 18.05 -10.17 -2.78
CA THR A 173 16.93 -9.42 -2.19
C THR A 173 17.09 -7.91 -2.35
N ILE A 174 18.29 -7.39 -2.07
CA ILE A 174 18.61 -5.96 -2.21
C ILE A 174 18.55 -5.54 -3.69
N GLY A 175 19.21 -6.30 -4.57
CA GLY A 175 19.21 -6.03 -6.00
C GLY A 175 17.81 -6.06 -6.59
N TRP A 176 16.99 -7.03 -6.18
CA TRP A 176 15.59 -7.09 -6.62
C TRP A 176 14.75 -5.92 -6.11
N ALA A 177 14.96 -5.48 -4.86
CA ALA A 177 14.29 -4.29 -4.33
C ALA A 177 14.63 -3.03 -5.16
N VAL A 178 15.90 -2.86 -5.53
CA VAL A 178 16.34 -1.75 -6.40
C VAL A 178 15.68 -1.82 -7.77
N ILE A 179 15.64 -2.99 -8.39
CA ILE A 179 14.98 -3.17 -9.69
C ILE A 179 13.48 -2.82 -9.59
N CYS A 180 12.79 -3.32 -8.57
CA CYS A 180 11.37 -3.02 -8.36
C CYS A 180 11.12 -1.51 -8.17
N ALA A 181 11.98 -0.84 -7.41
CA ALA A 181 11.88 0.60 -7.17
C ALA A 181 12.13 1.44 -8.45
N LEU A 182 13.06 1.01 -9.30
CA LEU A 182 13.30 1.64 -10.60
C LEU A 182 12.11 1.45 -11.56
N ILE A 183 11.50 0.27 -11.56
CA ILE A 183 10.29 -0.01 -12.35
C ILE A 183 9.11 0.83 -11.83
N PHE A 184 8.91 0.92 -10.51
CA PHE A 184 7.92 1.79 -9.87
C PHE A 184 8.12 3.26 -10.28
N SER A 185 9.36 3.75 -10.28
CA SER A 185 9.66 5.10 -10.76
C SER A 185 9.32 5.26 -12.24
N GLY A 186 9.77 4.33 -13.09
CA GLY A 186 9.50 4.32 -14.52
C GLY A 186 8.00 4.34 -14.88
N TRP A 187 7.17 3.68 -14.07
CA TRP A 187 5.71 3.63 -14.24
C TRP A 187 5.06 5.03 -14.28
N HIS A 188 5.66 6.03 -13.66
CA HIS A 188 5.10 7.38 -13.61
C HIS A 188 5.32 8.19 -14.90
N TYR A 189 6.10 7.66 -15.84
CA TYR A 189 6.43 8.34 -17.11
C TYR A 189 5.80 7.66 -18.32
N VAL A 190 4.89 6.70 -18.11
CA VAL A 190 4.24 5.93 -19.18
C VAL A 190 2.72 6.11 -19.15
N GLY A 191 2.09 5.98 -20.30
CA GLY A 191 0.64 6.15 -20.47
C GLY A 191 0.23 7.59 -20.76
N GLU A 192 -1.06 7.80 -21.01
CA GLU A 192 -1.62 9.08 -21.45
C GLU A 192 -1.49 10.20 -20.40
N LEU A 193 -1.45 9.82 -19.12
CA LEU A 193 -1.29 10.74 -17.98
C LEU A 193 0.10 10.64 -17.33
N GLY A 194 1.09 10.10 -18.05
CA GLY A 194 2.48 10.03 -17.56
C GLY A 194 3.12 11.41 -17.45
N ASP A 195 3.93 11.61 -16.41
CA ASP A 195 4.72 12.82 -16.24
C ASP A 195 5.77 12.96 -17.38
N PRO A 196 6.15 14.19 -17.76
CA PRO A 196 7.36 14.39 -18.54
C PRO A 196 8.57 13.82 -17.80
N PHE A 197 9.44 13.12 -18.53
CA PHE A 197 10.62 12.54 -17.91
C PHE A 197 11.58 13.60 -17.38
N GLU A 198 11.80 13.59 -16.06
CA GLU A 198 12.79 14.44 -15.40
C GLU A 198 13.66 13.59 -14.45
N PRO A 199 15.00 13.66 -14.55
CA PRO A 199 15.88 12.83 -13.72
C PRO A 199 15.69 13.03 -12.20
N LYS A 200 15.37 14.25 -11.76
CA LYS A 200 15.14 14.55 -10.34
C LYS A 200 13.89 13.84 -9.81
N SER A 201 12.76 13.94 -10.52
CA SER A 201 11.54 13.24 -10.11
C SER A 201 11.73 11.73 -10.23
N PHE A 202 12.53 11.24 -11.19
CA PHE A 202 12.78 9.81 -11.36
C PHE A 202 13.57 9.24 -10.18
N VAL A 203 14.66 9.91 -9.78
CA VAL A 203 15.45 9.51 -8.61
C VAL A 203 14.62 9.63 -7.34
N PHE A 204 13.84 10.70 -7.19
CA PHE A 204 12.91 10.88 -6.07
C PHE A 204 11.93 9.71 -5.93
N ARG A 205 11.24 9.35 -7.01
CA ARG A 205 10.26 8.26 -7.02
C ARG A 205 10.93 6.91 -6.80
N ALA A 206 12.15 6.70 -7.30
CA ALA A 206 12.93 5.49 -7.04
C ALA A 206 13.32 5.34 -5.57
N VAL A 207 13.74 6.44 -4.91
CA VAL A 207 14.02 6.45 -3.46
C VAL A 207 12.75 6.14 -2.68
N CYS A 208 11.61 6.75 -3.05
CA CYS A 208 10.33 6.44 -2.41
C CYS A 208 9.94 4.97 -2.59
N GLY A 209 10.07 4.43 -3.81
CA GLY A 209 9.83 3.02 -4.11
C GLY A 209 10.69 2.06 -3.28
N LEU A 210 11.96 2.41 -3.02
CA LEU A 210 12.83 1.64 -2.12
C LEU A 210 12.34 1.68 -0.67
N VAL A 211 11.94 2.85 -0.17
CA VAL A 211 11.42 2.98 1.20
C VAL A 211 10.13 2.18 1.36
N PHE A 212 9.19 2.30 0.44
CA PHE A 212 7.96 1.51 0.46
C PHE A 212 8.24 0.01 0.38
N THR A 213 9.20 -0.42 -0.44
CA THR A 213 9.64 -1.82 -0.50
C THR A 213 10.20 -2.30 0.84
N ALA A 214 10.99 -1.46 1.53
CA ALA A 214 11.49 -1.77 2.85
C ALA A 214 10.36 -1.90 3.89
N ILE A 215 9.42 -0.95 3.91
CA ILE A 215 8.24 -1.00 4.78
C ILE A 215 7.46 -2.30 4.53
N TYR A 216 7.18 -2.63 3.27
CA TYR A 216 6.51 -3.88 2.92
C TYR A 216 7.29 -5.14 3.36
N HIS A 217 8.61 -5.16 3.11
CA HIS A 217 9.45 -6.30 3.45
C HIS A 217 9.45 -6.58 4.96
N PHE A 218 9.64 -5.53 5.77
CA PHE A 218 9.81 -5.67 7.21
C PHE A 218 8.51 -5.60 8.01
N ARG A 219 7.52 -4.83 7.57
CA ARG A 219 6.32 -4.52 8.35
C ARG A 219 5.03 -5.08 7.75
N GLY A 220 4.95 -5.22 6.43
CA GLY A 220 3.81 -5.84 5.75
C GLY A 220 3.07 -4.89 4.81
N PHE A 221 1.95 -5.37 4.27
CA PHE A 221 1.19 -4.68 3.24
C PHE A 221 0.45 -3.46 3.77
N ALA A 222 -0.24 -3.57 4.91
CA ALA A 222 -1.01 -2.43 5.42
C ALA A 222 -0.16 -1.21 5.80
N PRO A 223 1.01 -1.35 6.47
CA PRO A 223 1.91 -0.23 6.71
C PRO A 223 2.36 0.47 5.42
N ALA A 224 2.64 -0.28 4.35
CA ALA A 224 3.04 0.30 3.08
C ALA A 224 1.88 1.09 2.43
N VAL A 225 0.68 0.50 2.40
CA VAL A 225 -0.54 1.14 1.85
C VAL A 225 -0.89 2.44 2.57
N TRP A 226 -0.92 2.40 3.90
CA TRP A 226 -1.24 3.59 4.70
C TRP A 226 -0.15 4.65 4.58
N THR A 227 1.13 4.27 4.59
CA THR A 227 2.23 5.24 4.42
C THR A 227 2.13 5.92 3.07
N HIS A 228 1.90 5.16 2.00
CA HIS A 228 1.81 5.70 0.64
C HIS A 228 0.61 6.64 0.50
N ALA A 229 -0.59 6.20 0.92
CA ALA A 229 -1.78 7.05 0.86
C ALA A 229 -1.62 8.35 1.66
N LEU A 230 -1.09 8.27 2.89
CA LEU A 230 -0.89 9.45 3.74
C LEU A 230 0.19 10.39 3.21
N TYR A 231 1.27 9.83 2.65
CA TYR A 231 2.32 10.60 2.00
C TYR A 231 1.75 11.40 0.83
N ASP A 232 1.00 10.74 -0.05
CA ASP A 232 0.39 11.36 -1.22
C ASP A 232 -0.63 12.43 -0.82
N ILE A 233 -1.49 12.16 0.17
CA ILE A 233 -2.41 13.18 0.70
C ILE A 233 -1.63 14.41 1.16
N TRP A 234 -0.52 14.20 1.87
CA TRP A 234 0.27 15.32 2.38
C TRP A 234 0.96 16.13 1.28
N VAL A 235 1.42 15.52 0.20
CA VAL A 235 2.15 16.24 -0.85
C VAL A 235 1.27 16.72 -2.01
N LEU A 236 0.10 16.13 -2.20
CA LEU A 236 -0.80 16.41 -3.32
C LEU A 236 -2.06 17.19 -2.92
N VAL A 237 -2.46 17.15 -1.65
CA VAL A 237 -3.72 17.75 -1.17
C VAL A 237 -3.50 18.91 -0.20
N LEU A 238 -2.49 18.81 0.67
CA LEU A 238 -2.17 19.78 1.74
C LEU A 238 -1.02 20.71 1.35
#